data_AF-A0A270B986-F1
#
_entry.id   AF-A0A270B986-F1
#
_cell.length_a   1.000
_cell.length_b   1.000
_cell.length_c   1.000
_cell.angle_alpha   90.00
_cell.angle_beta   90.00
_cell.angle_gamma   90.00
#
_symmetry.space_group_name_H-M   'P 1'
#
loop_
_entity.id
_entity.type
_entity.pdbx_description
1 polymer ?
#
loop_
_entity_poly.entity_id
_entity_poly.type
_entity_poly.pdbx_seq_one_letter_code
_entity_poly.pdbx_strand_id
1 'polypeptide(L)'
;MARRDYLNTLMRDLESHTEVRRFGSGWLSGFFGLLFAITGFFLVIALRFPDWFATPELEIVKNWTGFRGFVHLILLVSYGLALLSLLLRPRKVLGLTALMIGLVAALLGGANVQPAETRDWGIFFGLDFFIVNLLVTGFMFAPLERAFPHRRAQRLFRTEWREDLFYYLVSTMFVQILSFLALAPQAFVNDHTSSWAAFRAGVASLPWIVQFAIVLVASDFVQYWFHRSFHKFPFLWGFHAIHHSAKSMDWLAGSRMHFVEIILLRSITSLPLFTLGFAPSVMQAYIGFVYVWSSLLHANVGGSFNRLGHWLATPRFHHWHHGLEREAFDVNFAIHFPWLDKIFGTFHLPKDRWPQNYGIPEDVPKAYWGQFLYPWTRTGKKTDETPAE
;
A
#
# COMPACT_ATOMS: atom_id res chain seq x y z
N MET A 1 -2.16 -2.89 -34.31
CA MET A 1 -1.76 -4.24 -33.82
C MET A 1 -0.40 -4.26 -33.12
N ALA A 2 0.67 -3.70 -33.69
CA ALA A 2 2.04 -3.76 -33.14
C ALA A 2 2.24 -3.24 -31.69
N ARG A 3 1.54 -2.17 -31.28
CA ARG A 3 1.68 -1.60 -29.92
C ARG A 3 1.13 -2.51 -28.82
N ARG A 4 0.08 -3.30 -29.11
CA ARG A 4 -0.44 -4.31 -28.16
C ARG A 4 0.56 -5.46 -27.98
N ASP A 5 1.34 -5.77 -29.00
CA ASP A 5 2.34 -6.85 -28.97
C ASP A 5 3.58 -6.47 -28.12
N TYR A 6 4.04 -5.22 -28.19
CA TYR A 6 5.17 -4.75 -27.38
C TYR A 6 4.88 -4.76 -25.88
N LEU A 7 3.74 -4.20 -25.45
CA LEU A 7 3.37 -4.17 -24.03
C LEU A 7 3.17 -5.57 -23.47
N ASN A 8 2.55 -6.46 -24.24
CA ASN A 8 2.41 -7.87 -23.85
C ASN A 8 3.78 -8.54 -23.71
N THR A 9 4.72 -8.23 -24.60
CA THR A 9 6.10 -8.74 -24.53
C THR A 9 6.82 -8.22 -23.29
N LEU A 10 6.70 -6.93 -22.98
CA LEU A 10 7.26 -6.33 -21.77
C LEU A 10 6.72 -7.01 -20.50
N MET A 11 5.39 -7.17 -20.42
CA MET A 11 4.74 -7.82 -19.27
C MET A 11 5.19 -9.28 -19.12
N ARG A 12 5.18 -10.06 -20.21
CA ARG A 12 5.69 -11.45 -20.21
C ARG A 12 7.14 -11.53 -19.77
N ASP A 13 7.93 -10.49 -20.03
CA ASP A 13 9.33 -10.46 -19.64
C ASP A 13 9.54 -10.12 -18.16
N LEU A 14 8.79 -9.14 -17.62
CA LEU A 14 8.71 -8.85 -16.19
C LEU A 14 8.22 -10.07 -15.40
N GLU A 15 7.20 -10.77 -15.91
CA GLU A 15 6.53 -11.90 -15.25
C GLU A 15 7.24 -13.25 -15.49
N SER A 16 8.39 -13.25 -16.16
CA SER A 16 9.17 -14.46 -16.47
C SER A 16 9.48 -15.34 -15.25
N HIS A 17 9.70 -16.63 -15.45
CA HIS A 17 9.98 -17.54 -14.33
C HIS A 17 11.29 -17.19 -13.61
N THR A 18 11.39 -17.50 -12.31
CA THR A 18 12.55 -17.17 -11.46
C THR A 18 13.87 -17.70 -12.00
N GLU A 19 13.85 -18.83 -12.71
CA GLU A 19 15.02 -19.44 -13.37
C GLU A 19 15.67 -18.52 -14.42
N VAL A 20 14.85 -17.70 -15.10
CA VAL A 20 15.30 -16.73 -16.12
C VAL A 20 15.76 -15.41 -15.47
N ARG A 21 15.40 -15.17 -14.20
CA ARG A 21 15.74 -13.96 -13.43
C ARG A 21 17.07 -14.05 -12.68
N ARG A 22 17.89 -15.06 -12.97
CA ARG A 22 19.18 -15.28 -12.30
C ARG A 22 20.18 -14.13 -12.55
N PHE A 23 21.09 -13.94 -11.61
CA PHE A 23 22.22 -13.02 -11.79
C PHE A 23 22.98 -13.33 -13.09
N GLY A 24 23.38 -12.31 -13.83
CA GLY A 24 24.03 -12.44 -15.14
C GLY A 24 23.09 -12.69 -16.33
N SER A 25 21.79 -12.96 -16.13
CA SER A 25 20.86 -13.14 -17.26
C SER A 25 20.49 -11.84 -18.00
N GLY A 26 20.84 -10.69 -17.42
CA GLY A 26 20.39 -9.37 -17.88
C GLY A 26 18.95 -9.01 -17.49
N TRP A 27 18.22 -9.89 -16.78
CA TRP A 27 16.88 -9.57 -16.28
C TRP A 27 16.94 -8.57 -15.13
N LEU A 28 17.81 -8.79 -14.14
CA LEU A 28 17.95 -7.88 -12.98
C LEU A 28 18.38 -6.48 -13.41
N SER A 29 19.36 -6.37 -14.31
CA SER A 29 19.76 -5.07 -14.86
C SER A 29 18.63 -4.42 -15.65
N GLY A 30 17.86 -5.19 -16.43
CA GLY A 30 16.69 -4.65 -17.15
C GLY A 30 15.59 -4.18 -16.22
N PHE A 31 15.30 -4.95 -15.17
CA PHE A 31 14.29 -4.62 -14.18
C PHE A 31 14.67 -3.38 -13.36
N PHE A 32 15.85 -3.36 -12.74
CA PHE A 32 16.30 -2.21 -11.97
C PHE A 32 16.56 -0.98 -12.85
N GLY A 33 17.06 -1.17 -14.07
CA GLY A 33 17.15 -0.11 -15.07
C GLY A 33 15.78 0.50 -15.36
N LEU A 34 14.74 -0.32 -15.58
CA LEU A 34 13.38 0.17 -15.79
C LEU A 34 12.81 0.88 -14.56
N LEU A 35 13.00 0.32 -13.36
CA LEU A 35 12.55 0.92 -12.10
C LEU A 35 13.18 2.30 -11.88
N PHE A 36 14.49 2.42 -12.07
CA PHE A 36 15.21 3.68 -11.94
C PHE A 36 14.87 4.67 -13.07
N ALA A 37 14.63 4.20 -14.30
CA ALA A 37 14.15 5.05 -15.39
C ALA A 37 12.79 5.68 -15.06
N ILE A 38 11.82 4.87 -14.62
CA ILE A 38 10.49 5.33 -14.20
C ILE A 38 10.62 6.28 -13.01
N THR A 39 11.48 5.94 -12.05
CA THR A 39 11.72 6.78 -10.87
C THR A 39 12.25 8.15 -11.27
N GLY A 40 13.35 8.19 -12.03
CA GLY A 40 13.94 9.44 -12.48
C GLY A 40 12.96 10.24 -13.34
N PHE A 41 12.21 9.59 -14.24
CA PHE A 41 11.19 10.24 -15.03
C PHE A 41 10.09 10.90 -14.16
N PHE A 42 9.56 10.20 -13.16
CA PHE A 42 8.53 10.75 -12.27
C PHE A 42 9.06 11.90 -11.41
N LEU A 43 10.29 11.80 -10.91
CA LEU A 43 10.92 12.91 -10.17
C LEU A 43 11.16 14.13 -11.07
N VAL A 44 11.57 13.93 -12.33
CA VAL A 44 11.72 15.01 -13.31
C VAL A 44 10.37 15.68 -13.61
N ILE A 45 9.30 14.89 -13.78
CA ILE A 45 7.94 15.41 -13.97
C ILE A 45 7.49 16.22 -12.75
N ALA A 46 7.70 15.72 -11.53
CA ALA A 46 7.36 16.43 -10.30
C ALA A 46 8.17 17.73 -10.13
N LEU A 47 9.43 17.77 -10.55
CA LEU A 47 10.24 19.00 -10.58
C LEU A 47 9.76 19.99 -11.65
N ARG A 48 9.29 19.49 -12.80
CA ARG A 48 8.92 20.32 -13.95
C ARG A 48 7.53 20.93 -13.81
N PHE A 49 6.62 20.18 -13.21
CA PHE A 49 5.22 20.58 -13.03
C PHE A 49 4.81 20.40 -11.56
N PRO A 50 5.45 21.13 -10.64
CA PRO A 50 5.29 20.90 -9.22
C PRO A 50 3.84 21.14 -8.74
N ASP A 51 3.14 22.11 -9.31
CA ASP A 51 1.73 22.40 -8.98
C ASP A 51 0.79 21.18 -9.13
N TRP A 52 1.12 20.25 -10.03
CA TRP A 52 0.28 19.10 -10.32
C TRP A 52 0.83 17.81 -9.73
N PHE A 53 2.15 17.65 -9.65
CA PHE A 53 2.78 16.35 -9.40
C PHE A 53 3.70 16.30 -8.19
N ALA A 54 3.94 17.43 -7.55
CA ALA A 54 4.72 17.51 -6.33
C ALA A 54 3.83 17.61 -5.08
N THR A 55 4.28 16.91 -4.05
CA THR A 55 3.66 16.90 -2.72
C THR A 55 4.41 17.88 -1.81
N PRO A 56 3.72 18.75 -1.05
CA PRO A 56 4.36 19.71 -0.12
C PRO A 56 5.23 19.01 0.93
N GLU A 57 4.80 17.84 1.42
CA GLU A 57 5.50 17.07 2.44
C GLU A 57 6.91 16.61 1.99
N LEU A 58 7.14 16.52 0.67
CA LEU A 58 8.44 16.17 0.10
C LEU A 58 9.28 17.39 -0.29
N GLU A 59 8.83 18.63 -0.06
CA GLU A 59 9.61 19.83 -0.35
C GLU A 59 10.93 19.86 0.42
N ILE A 60 10.95 19.41 1.67
CA ILE A 60 12.18 19.30 2.47
C ILE A 60 13.20 18.40 1.76
N VAL A 61 12.74 17.28 1.19
CA VAL A 61 13.59 16.34 0.46
C VAL A 61 14.07 16.95 -0.86
N LYS A 62 13.19 17.66 -1.57
CA LYS A 62 13.51 18.30 -2.86
C LYS A 62 14.48 19.50 -2.69
N ASN A 63 14.38 20.21 -1.57
CA ASN A 63 15.23 21.35 -1.24
C ASN A 63 16.59 20.95 -0.66
N TRP A 64 16.79 19.67 -0.34
CA TRP A 64 18.11 19.17 0.04
C TRP A 64 19.10 19.33 -1.11
N THR A 65 20.27 19.91 -0.82
CA THR A 65 21.30 20.24 -1.82
C THR A 65 21.76 19.02 -2.63
N GLY A 66 21.71 17.82 -2.06
CA GLY A 66 22.06 16.57 -2.73
C GLY A 66 20.97 15.99 -3.64
N PHE A 67 19.73 16.49 -3.59
CA PHE A 67 18.59 15.88 -4.28
C PHE A 67 18.77 15.84 -5.80
N ARG A 68 19.24 16.92 -6.42
CA ARG A 68 19.50 16.95 -7.86
C ARG A 68 20.61 15.98 -8.26
N GLY A 69 21.69 15.92 -7.49
CA GLY A 69 22.77 14.95 -7.68
C GLY A 69 22.25 13.52 -7.60
N PHE A 70 21.33 13.26 -6.67
CA PHE A 70 20.66 11.97 -6.53
C PHE A 70 19.77 11.62 -7.74
N VAL A 71 18.94 12.54 -8.23
CA VAL A 71 18.13 12.33 -9.45
C VAL A 71 19.03 12.05 -10.67
N HIS A 72 20.12 12.81 -10.80
CA HIS A 72 21.10 12.59 -11.87
C HIS A 72 21.74 11.20 -11.78
N LEU A 73 22.18 10.80 -10.59
CA LEU A 73 22.76 9.49 -10.34
C LEU A 73 21.79 8.36 -10.67
N ILE A 74 20.52 8.47 -10.28
CA ILE A 74 19.48 7.49 -10.62
C ILE A 74 19.33 7.34 -12.14
N LEU A 75 19.27 8.46 -12.89
CA LEU A 75 19.14 8.42 -14.34
C LEU A 75 20.39 7.81 -15.02
N LEU A 76 21.59 8.12 -14.52
CA LEU A 76 22.84 7.53 -15.01
C LEU A 76 22.91 6.03 -14.73
N VAL A 77 22.61 5.60 -13.51
CA VAL A 77 22.58 4.17 -13.14
C VAL A 77 21.53 3.43 -13.95
N SER A 78 20.34 4.02 -14.13
CA SER A 78 19.30 3.51 -15.01
C SER A 78 19.82 3.27 -16.42
N TYR A 79 20.51 4.25 -17.01
CA TYR A 79 21.09 4.16 -18.35
C TYR A 79 22.13 3.03 -18.45
N GLY A 80 23.06 2.95 -17.51
CA GLY A 80 24.07 1.88 -17.46
C GLY A 80 23.45 0.49 -17.33
N LEU A 81 22.45 0.33 -16.46
CA LEU A 81 21.72 -0.93 -16.28
C LEU A 81 20.88 -1.31 -17.52
N ALA A 82 20.28 -0.32 -18.18
CA ALA A 82 19.54 -0.52 -19.42
C ALA A 82 20.47 -1.06 -20.53
N LEU A 83 21.64 -0.44 -20.72
CA LEU A 83 22.65 -0.92 -21.67
C LEU A 83 23.15 -2.32 -21.32
N LEU A 84 23.43 -2.59 -20.04
CA LEU A 84 23.83 -3.92 -19.59
C LEU A 84 22.74 -4.97 -19.86
N SER A 85 21.47 -4.63 -19.67
CA SER A 85 20.34 -5.49 -20.04
C SER A 85 20.27 -5.73 -21.55
N LEU A 86 20.47 -4.69 -22.37
CA LEU A 86 20.53 -4.82 -23.82
C LEU A 86 21.68 -5.70 -24.30
N LEU A 87 22.79 -5.76 -23.57
CA LEU A 87 23.89 -6.68 -23.88
C LEU A 87 23.54 -8.11 -23.48
N LEU A 88 23.16 -8.33 -22.22
CA LEU A 88 23.05 -9.68 -21.63
C LEU A 88 21.72 -10.39 -21.93
N ARG A 89 20.61 -9.64 -22.04
CA ARG A 89 19.28 -10.25 -22.12
C ARG A 89 18.90 -10.55 -23.56
N PRO A 90 18.43 -11.77 -23.90
CA PRO A 90 17.97 -12.06 -25.27
C PRO A 90 16.76 -11.21 -25.69
N ARG A 91 15.76 -11.09 -24.80
CA ARG A 91 14.62 -10.18 -24.97
C ARG A 91 15.04 -8.76 -24.58
N LYS A 92 15.18 -7.89 -25.58
CA LYS A 92 15.66 -6.51 -25.40
C LYS A 92 14.62 -5.55 -24.83
N VAL A 93 13.39 -6.01 -24.61
CA VAL A 93 12.23 -5.16 -24.28
C VAL A 93 12.43 -4.36 -22.98
N LEU A 94 12.99 -4.97 -21.92
CA LEU A 94 13.25 -4.28 -20.65
C LEU A 94 14.28 -3.17 -20.81
N GLY A 95 15.46 -3.49 -21.35
CA GLY A 95 16.52 -2.52 -21.58
C GLY A 95 16.10 -1.40 -22.53
N LEU A 96 15.39 -1.71 -23.62
CA LEU A 96 14.88 -0.70 -24.56
C LEU A 96 13.86 0.23 -23.87
N THR A 97 12.92 -0.33 -23.11
CA THR A 97 11.91 0.48 -22.39
C THR A 97 12.58 1.41 -21.39
N ALA A 98 13.51 0.90 -20.58
CA ALA A 98 14.27 1.68 -19.61
C ALA A 98 15.06 2.81 -20.29
N LEU A 99 15.75 2.50 -21.40
CA LEU A 99 16.52 3.47 -22.18
C LEU A 99 15.64 4.60 -22.73
N MET A 100 14.48 4.25 -23.30
CA MET A 100 13.55 5.24 -23.86
C MET A 100 12.96 6.15 -22.78
N ILE A 101 12.55 5.60 -21.64
CA ILE A 101 12.04 6.41 -20.52
C ILE A 101 13.14 7.34 -19.97
N GLY A 102 14.36 6.82 -19.78
CA GLY A 102 15.50 7.62 -19.34
C GLY A 102 15.86 8.74 -20.32
N LEU A 103 15.80 8.47 -21.63
CA LEU A 103 16.03 9.48 -22.66
C LEU A 103 14.97 10.58 -22.62
N VAL A 104 13.69 10.22 -22.48
CA VAL A 104 12.61 11.20 -22.32
C VAL A 104 12.81 12.04 -21.06
N ALA A 105 13.17 11.43 -19.94
CA ALA A 105 13.48 12.16 -18.70
C ALA A 105 14.64 13.16 -18.89
N ALA A 106 15.70 12.76 -19.61
CA ALA A 106 16.82 13.65 -19.93
C ALA A 106 16.39 14.81 -20.86
N LEU A 107 15.57 14.54 -21.88
CA LEU A 107 15.05 15.55 -22.81
C LEU A 107 14.11 16.56 -22.12
N LEU A 108 13.41 16.14 -21.08
CA LEU A 108 12.59 17.03 -20.25
C LEU A 108 13.40 17.89 -19.27
N GLY A 109 14.73 17.81 -19.32
CA GLY A 109 15.67 18.63 -18.54
C GLY A 109 16.44 17.84 -17.47
N GLY A 110 16.10 16.57 -17.24
CA GLY A 110 16.78 15.72 -16.26
C GLY A 110 16.88 16.38 -14.88
N ALA A 111 18.06 16.31 -14.27
CA ALA A 111 18.32 16.94 -12.96
C ALA A 111 18.44 18.49 -13.01
N ASN A 112 18.49 19.09 -14.21
CA ASN A 112 18.67 20.53 -14.40
C ASN A 112 17.35 21.29 -14.47
N VAL A 113 16.21 20.61 -14.31
CA VAL A 113 14.91 21.27 -14.21
C VAL A 113 14.94 22.26 -13.04
N GLN A 114 14.69 23.52 -13.34
CA GLN A 114 14.48 24.55 -12.32
C GLN A 114 13.08 24.33 -11.74
N PRO A 115 12.94 24.09 -10.43
CA PRO A 115 11.64 23.99 -9.80
C PRO A 115 10.94 25.34 -9.97
N ALA A 116 9.76 25.33 -10.58
CA ALA A 116 8.84 26.44 -10.40
C ALA A 116 8.38 26.42 -8.93
N GLU A 117 8.09 27.59 -8.35
CA GLU A 117 7.43 27.64 -7.04
C GLU A 117 6.09 26.92 -7.12
N THR A 118 5.84 26.01 -6.17
CA THR A 118 4.55 25.35 -5.97
C THR A 118 3.50 26.42 -5.71
N ARG A 119 2.55 26.56 -6.62
CA ARG A 119 1.37 27.39 -6.42
C ARG A 119 0.32 26.58 -5.68
N ASP A 120 -0.10 27.08 -4.52
CA ASP A 120 -1.07 26.41 -3.65
C ASP A 120 -2.50 26.59 -4.20
N TRP A 121 -2.82 25.90 -5.29
CA TRP A 121 -4.17 25.89 -5.88
C TRP A 121 -5.06 24.82 -5.22
N GLY A 122 -4.55 24.17 -4.15
CA GLY A 122 -5.29 23.31 -3.25
C GLY A 122 -5.47 21.87 -3.69
N ILE A 123 -5.12 21.46 -4.93
CA ILE A 123 -5.20 20.06 -5.39
C ILE A 123 -3.94 19.69 -6.18
N PHE A 124 -3.18 18.70 -5.69
CA PHE A 124 -2.05 18.08 -6.38
C PHE A 124 -2.23 16.55 -6.44
N PHE A 125 -1.60 15.93 -7.43
CA PHE A 125 -1.51 14.48 -7.59
C PHE A 125 -0.10 14.02 -7.25
N GLY A 126 0.12 13.57 -6.02
CA GLY A 126 1.45 13.31 -5.46
C GLY A 126 2.23 12.17 -6.15
N LEU A 127 2.78 12.44 -7.33
CA LEU A 127 3.55 11.49 -8.13
C LEU A 127 4.91 11.22 -7.49
N ASP A 128 5.54 12.27 -6.94
CA ASP A 128 6.73 12.16 -6.10
C ASP A 128 6.46 11.32 -4.85
N PHE A 129 5.32 11.53 -4.19
CA PHE A 129 4.90 10.75 -3.04
C PHE A 129 4.64 9.27 -3.39
N PHE A 130 3.96 8.99 -4.50
CA PHE A 130 3.79 7.61 -5.00
C PHE A 130 5.13 6.92 -5.18
N ILE A 131 6.06 7.53 -5.93
CA ILE A 131 7.31 6.86 -6.29
C ILE A 131 8.23 6.69 -5.09
N VAL A 132 8.34 7.70 -4.23
CA VAL A 132 9.12 7.60 -2.99
C VAL A 132 8.56 6.50 -2.10
N ASN A 133 7.25 6.48 -1.87
CA ASN A 133 6.65 5.42 -1.06
C ASN A 133 6.84 4.04 -1.68
N LEU A 134 6.61 3.88 -2.99
CA LEU A 134 6.78 2.60 -3.68
C LEU A 134 8.21 2.06 -3.51
N LEU A 135 9.22 2.92 -3.61
CA LEU A 135 10.61 2.53 -3.40
C LEU A 135 10.89 2.20 -1.94
N VAL A 136 10.47 3.04 -1.00
CA VAL A 136 10.70 2.82 0.43
C VAL A 136 10.05 1.51 0.89
N THR A 137 8.77 1.30 0.60
CA THR A 137 8.07 0.06 0.99
C THR A 137 8.56 -1.14 0.21
N GLY A 138 8.80 -1.01 -1.10
CA GLY A 138 9.33 -2.07 -1.94
C GLY A 138 10.71 -2.54 -1.49
N PHE A 139 11.64 -1.62 -1.20
CA PHE A 139 12.97 -1.96 -0.68
C PHE A 139 12.95 -2.42 0.78
N MET A 140 11.92 -2.08 1.55
CA MET A 140 11.74 -2.61 2.90
C MET A 140 11.23 -4.06 2.88
N PHE A 141 10.19 -4.34 2.11
CA PHE A 141 9.49 -5.63 2.19
C PHE A 141 9.91 -6.65 1.15
N ALA A 142 10.22 -6.27 -0.09
CA ALA A 142 10.60 -7.25 -1.11
C ALA A 142 11.85 -8.07 -0.73
N PRO A 143 12.91 -7.48 -0.13
CA PRO A 143 14.02 -8.27 0.41
C PRO A 143 13.61 -9.16 1.58
N LEU A 144 12.75 -8.65 2.48
CA LEU A 144 12.28 -9.39 3.66
C LEU A 144 11.47 -10.63 3.26
N GLU A 145 10.53 -10.49 2.32
CA GLU A 145 9.75 -11.59 1.74
C GLU A 145 10.62 -12.60 1.01
N ARG A 146 11.78 -12.17 0.47
CA ARG A 146 12.70 -13.08 -0.21
C ARG A 146 13.61 -13.82 0.76
N ALA A 147 14.04 -13.17 1.84
CA ALA A 147 14.89 -13.74 2.87
C ALA A 147 14.13 -14.72 3.77
N PHE A 148 12.90 -14.38 4.14
CA PHE A 148 12.06 -15.17 5.05
C PHE A 148 10.68 -15.45 4.45
N PRO A 149 10.57 -16.14 3.28
CA PRO A 149 9.28 -16.35 2.63
C PRO A 149 8.38 -17.34 3.38
N HIS A 150 7.09 -17.03 3.49
CA HIS A 150 6.08 -18.05 3.77
C HIS A 150 5.88 -18.96 2.53
N ARG A 151 5.57 -18.37 1.37
CA ARG A 151 5.44 -19.05 0.08
C ARG A 151 6.70 -18.87 -0.77
N ARG A 152 7.63 -19.83 -0.70
CA ARG A 152 8.92 -19.80 -1.44
C ARG A 152 8.77 -19.74 -2.96
N ALA A 153 7.70 -20.31 -3.50
CA ALA A 153 7.44 -20.36 -4.93
C ALA A 153 6.71 -19.10 -5.47
N GLN A 154 6.24 -18.21 -4.59
CA GLN A 154 5.58 -16.97 -5.01
C GLN A 154 6.58 -16.06 -5.69
N ARG A 155 6.18 -15.51 -6.84
CA ARG A 155 7.00 -14.57 -7.62
C ARG A 155 6.78 -13.16 -7.11
N LEU A 156 7.80 -12.30 -7.26
CA LEU A 156 7.69 -10.85 -7.01
C LEU A 156 6.56 -10.21 -7.83
N PHE A 157 6.44 -10.62 -9.10
CA PHE A 157 5.34 -10.26 -9.98
C PHE A 157 4.37 -11.44 -10.07
N ARG A 158 3.52 -11.57 -9.05
CA ARG A 158 2.43 -12.55 -8.97
C ARG A 158 1.23 -12.08 -9.78
N THR A 159 0.33 -12.97 -10.18
CA THR A 159 -0.74 -12.70 -11.19
C THR A 159 -1.50 -11.38 -11.04
N GLU A 160 -1.70 -10.88 -9.82
CA GLU A 160 -2.55 -9.71 -9.53
C GLU A 160 -1.73 -8.45 -9.16
N TRP A 161 -0.41 -8.48 -9.34
CA TRP A 161 0.50 -7.38 -8.97
C TRP A 161 0.15 -6.06 -9.67
N ARG A 162 -0.45 -6.13 -10.85
CA ARG A 162 -0.76 -4.97 -11.70
C ARG A 162 -1.93 -4.19 -11.14
N GLU A 163 -2.96 -4.92 -10.75
CA GLU A 163 -4.15 -4.40 -10.08
C GLU A 163 -3.73 -3.77 -8.76
N ASP A 164 -2.92 -4.46 -7.95
CA ASP A 164 -2.48 -3.98 -6.64
C ASP A 164 -1.59 -2.75 -6.75
N LEU A 165 -0.69 -2.72 -7.75
CA LEU A 165 0.11 -1.53 -8.05
C LEU A 165 -0.75 -0.36 -8.51
N PHE A 166 -1.82 -0.61 -9.27
CA PHE A 166 -2.73 0.44 -9.70
C PHE A 166 -3.53 1.01 -8.52
N TYR A 167 -4.02 0.17 -7.61
CA TYR A 167 -4.62 0.65 -6.36
C TYR A 167 -3.62 1.43 -5.50
N TYR A 168 -2.37 0.96 -5.41
CA TYR A 168 -1.32 1.66 -4.70
C TYR A 168 -1.07 3.05 -5.32
N LEU A 169 -1.00 3.13 -6.65
CA LEU A 169 -0.87 4.38 -7.41
C LEU A 169 -2.03 5.34 -7.10
N VAL A 170 -3.28 4.87 -7.20
CA VAL A 170 -4.45 5.71 -6.94
C VAL A 170 -4.46 6.18 -5.48
N SER A 171 -4.25 5.28 -4.52
CA SER A 171 -4.31 5.63 -3.09
C SER A 171 -3.20 6.59 -2.64
N THR A 172 -2.04 6.59 -3.30
CA THR A 172 -0.92 7.47 -2.96
C THR A 172 -0.95 8.77 -3.74
N MET A 173 -1.28 8.75 -5.04
CA MET A 173 -1.43 9.98 -5.83
C MET A 173 -2.59 10.84 -5.33
N PHE A 174 -3.67 10.22 -4.85
CA PHE A 174 -4.84 10.93 -4.30
C PHE A 174 -4.75 11.10 -2.77
N VAL A 175 -3.56 10.95 -2.17
CA VAL A 175 -3.40 11.03 -0.70
C VAL A 175 -3.96 12.33 -0.13
N GLN A 176 -3.83 13.45 -0.84
CA GLN A 176 -4.35 14.74 -0.38
C GLN A 176 -5.88 14.75 -0.31
N ILE A 177 -6.56 14.35 -1.39
CA ILE A 177 -8.03 14.27 -1.44
C ILE A 177 -8.54 13.25 -0.42
N LEU A 178 -7.90 12.08 -0.33
CA LEU A 178 -8.23 11.05 0.64
C LEU A 178 -8.07 11.54 2.07
N SER A 179 -6.99 12.27 2.35
CA SER A 179 -6.75 12.84 3.68
C SER A 179 -7.75 13.94 3.98
N PHE A 180 -8.01 14.86 3.04
CA PHE A 180 -9.02 15.89 3.22
C PHE A 180 -10.39 15.31 3.55
N LEU A 181 -10.86 14.32 2.77
CA LEU A 181 -12.15 13.66 3.00
C LEU A 181 -12.15 12.86 4.31
N ALA A 182 -11.04 12.21 4.65
CA ALA A 182 -10.93 11.45 5.89
C ALA A 182 -10.92 12.33 7.15
N LEU A 183 -10.30 13.51 7.05
CA LEU A 183 -10.12 14.45 8.16
C LEU A 183 -11.31 15.42 8.30
N ALA A 184 -12.15 15.60 7.27
CA ALA A 184 -13.29 16.52 7.31
C ALA A 184 -14.26 16.29 8.50
N PRO A 185 -14.65 15.05 8.86
CA PRO A 185 -15.52 14.81 10.02
C PRO A 185 -14.91 15.29 11.33
N GLN A 186 -13.59 15.18 11.49
CA GLN A 186 -12.91 15.56 12.72
C GLN A 186 -12.81 17.09 12.86
N ALA A 187 -12.68 17.82 11.75
CA ALA A 187 -12.74 19.28 11.74
C ALA A 187 -14.11 19.77 12.21
N PHE A 188 -15.18 19.18 11.63
CA PHE A 188 -16.55 19.46 12.07
C PHE A 188 -16.76 19.20 13.57
N VAL A 189 -16.29 18.05 14.07
CA VAL A 189 -16.38 17.74 15.51
C VAL A 189 -15.62 18.77 16.33
N ASN A 190 -14.38 19.10 15.95
CA ASN A 190 -13.53 20.02 16.68
C ASN A 190 -14.14 21.43 16.79
N ASP A 191 -14.76 21.92 15.72
CA ASP A 191 -15.43 23.23 15.68
C ASP A 191 -16.67 23.30 16.58
N HIS A 192 -17.36 22.17 16.77
CA HIS A 192 -18.58 22.07 17.58
C HIS A 192 -18.36 21.57 19.01
N THR A 193 -17.11 21.33 19.41
CA THR A 193 -16.77 20.80 20.75
C THR A 193 -15.70 21.65 21.43
N SER A 194 -15.76 22.97 21.27
CA SER A 194 -14.87 23.92 21.95
C SER A 194 -14.91 23.80 23.47
N SER A 195 -16.02 23.33 24.04
CA SER A 195 -16.17 23.01 25.46
C SER A 195 -15.21 21.92 25.97
N TRP A 196 -14.61 21.12 25.08
CA TRP A 196 -13.66 20.07 25.43
C TRP A 196 -12.21 20.57 25.56
N ALA A 197 -11.97 21.88 25.48
CA ALA A 197 -10.61 22.45 25.50
C ALA A 197 -9.78 21.99 26.71
N ALA A 198 -10.34 21.99 27.92
CA ALA A 198 -9.65 21.53 29.13
C ALA A 198 -9.32 20.03 29.08
N PHE A 199 -10.25 19.21 28.56
CA PHE A 199 -10.02 17.78 28.37
C PHE A 199 -8.90 17.52 27.35
N ARG A 200 -8.93 18.19 26.19
CA ARG A 200 -7.88 18.10 25.17
C ARG A 200 -6.52 18.52 25.70
N ALA A 201 -6.47 19.60 26.50
CA ALA A 201 -5.24 20.03 27.15
C ALA A 201 -4.72 18.97 28.14
N GLY A 202 -5.62 18.33 28.89
CA GLY A 202 -5.28 17.20 29.75
C GLY A 202 -4.66 16.04 28.99
N VAL A 203 -5.27 15.61 27.87
CA VAL A 203 -4.72 14.55 27.00
C VAL A 203 -3.36 14.96 26.42
N ALA A 204 -3.24 16.19 25.93
CA ALA A 204 -1.99 16.72 25.38
C ALA A 204 -0.85 16.77 26.41
N SER A 205 -1.19 16.91 27.70
CA SER A 205 -0.22 16.96 28.80
C SER A 205 0.34 15.59 29.22
N LEU A 206 -0.27 14.49 28.76
CA LEU A 206 0.24 13.16 29.04
C LEU A 206 1.63 12.96 28.41
N PRO A 207 2.51 12.14 29.01
CA PRO A 207 3.80 11.81 28.39
C PRO A 207 3.60 11.25 26.98
N TRP A 208 4.50 11.61 26.05
CA TRP A 208 4.39 11.24 24.64
C TRP A 208 4.16 9.74 24.43
N ILE A 209 4.89 8.89 25.16
CA ILE A 209 4.78 7.43 25.05
C ILE A 209 3.41 6.90 25.52
N VAL A 210 2.81 7.56 26.51
CA VAL A 210 1.48 7.22 27.02
C VAL A 210 0.43 7.61 25.98
N GLN A 211 0.55 8.79 25.39
CA GLN A 211 -0.30 9.20 24.27
C GLN A 211 -0.23 8.20 23.11
N PHE A 212 0.98 7.80 22.70
CA PHE A 212 1.19 6.83 21.62
C PHE A 212 0.57 5.46 21.93
N ALA A 213 0.73 4.95 23.17
CA ALA A 213 0.11 3.70 23.59
C ALA A 213 -1.42 3.77 23.59
N ILE A 214 -2.00 4.88 24.07
CA ILE A 214 -3.46 5.09 24.03
C ILE A 214 -3.94 5.12 22.58
N VAL A 215 -3.24 5.83 21.70
CA VAL A 215 -3.56 5.93 20.28
C VAL A 215 -3.58 4.55 19.63
N LEU A 216 -2.55 3.72 19.86
CA LEU A 216 -2.50 2.35 19.34
C LEU A 216 -3.71 1.51 19.78
N VAL A 217 -4.08 1.56 21.05
CA VAL A 217 -5.19 0.76 21.58
C VAL A 217 -6.55 1.29 21.12
N ALA A 218 -6.73 2.62 21.16
CA ALA A 218 -7.98 3.25 20.78
C ALA A 218 -8.26 3.11 19.27
N SER A 219 -7.22 3.29 18.45
CA SER A 219 -7.33 3.10 17.01
C SER A 219 -7.66 1.66 16.67
N ASP A 220 -6.98 0.68 17.27
CA ASP A 220 -7.22 -0.73 17.01
C ASP A 220 -8.60 -1.17 17.48
N PHE A 221 -9.08 -0.66 18.61
CA PHE A 221 -10.44 -0.94 19.10
C PHE A 221 -11.52 -0.44 18.12
N VAL A 222 -11.39 0.80 17.64
CA VAL A 222 -12.34 1.37 16.67
C VAL A 222 -12.22 0.66 15.32
N GLN A 223 -10.99 0.42 14.87
CA GLN A 223 -10.72 -0.29 13.62
C GLN A 223 -11.25 -1.72 13.67
N TYR A 224 -11.08 -2.45 14.77
CA TYR A 224 -11.61 -3.80 14.97
C TYR A 224 -13.12 -3.85 14.72
N TRP A 225 -13.89 -2.95 15.35
CA TRP A 225 -15.35 -2.94 15.20
C TRP A 225 -15.78 -2.50 13.81
N PHE A 226 -15.11 -1.51 13.23
CA PHE A 226 -15.47 -1.03 11.92
C PHE A 226 -15.07 -2.03 10.82
N HIS A 227 -13.92 -2.70 10.97
CA HIS A 227 -13.49 -3.81 10.13
C HIS A 227 -14.46 -4.99 10.21
N ARG A 228 -14.85 -5.40 11.43
CA ARG A 228 -15.90 -6.41 11.62
C ARG A 228 -17.24 -6.01 10.98
N SER A 229 -17.55 -4.71 10.92
CA SER A 229 -18.75 -4.22 10.25
C SER A 229 -18.71 -4.40 8.72
N PHE A 230 -17.52 -4.26 8.09
CA PHE A 230 -17.33 -4.58 6.67
C PHE A 230 -17.62 -6.05 6.38
N HIS A 231 -17.28 -6.94 7.31
CA HIS A 231 -17.62 -8.35 7.19
C HIS A 231 -19.08 -8.64 7.50
N LYS A 232 -19.70 -7.94 8.45
CA LYS A 232 -21.06 -8.24 8.90
C LYS A 232 -22.15 -7.70 7.96
N PHE A 233 -21.96 -6.52 7.38
CA PHE A 233 -23.01 -5.86 6.59
C PHE A 233 -22.79 -6.09 5.09
N PRO A 234 -23.72 -6.74 4.36
CA PRO A 234 -23.51 -7.11 2.95
C PRO A 234 -23.17 -5.94 2.02
N PHE A 235 -23.72 -4.75 2.29
CA PHE A 235 -23.39 -3.54 1.53
C PHE A 235 -21.94 -3.11 1.74
N LEU A 236 -21.47 -3.06 3.00
CA LEU A 236 -20.08 -2.72 3.31
C LEU A 236 -19.13 -3.81 2.78
N TRP A 237 -19.51 -5.08 2.92
CA TRP A 237 -18.76 -6.20 2.37
C TRP A 237 -18.51 -6.06 0.87
N GLY A 238 -19.44 -5.52 0.08
CA GLY A 238 -19.21 -5.29 -1.35
C GLY A 238 -17.94 -4.46 -1.63
N PHE A 239 -17.60 -3.51 -0.77
CA PHE A 239 -16.35 -2.75 -0.86
C PHE A 239 -15.15 -3.59 -0.43
N HIS A 240 -15.26 -4.25 0.72
CA HIS A 240 -14.16 -4.98 1.34
C HIS A 240 -13.85 -6.34 0.67
N ALA A 241 -14.81 -6.90 -0.05
CA ALA A 241 -14.64 -8.10 -0.88
C ALA A 241 -13.57 -7.91 -1.95
N ILE A 242 -13.37 -6.66 -2.41
CA ILE A 242 -12.30 -6.32 -3.35
C ILE A 242 -10.95 -6.54 -2.68
N HIS A 243 -10.78 -6.11 -1.43
CA HIS A 243 -9.59 -6.37 -0.64
C HIS A 243 -9.36 -7.87 -0.41
N HIS A 244 -10.41 -8.58 -0.01
CA HIS A 244 -10.35 -10.03 0.18
C HIS A 244 -10.26 -10.85 -1.11
N SER A 245 -10.40 -10.25 -2.29
CA SER A 245 -10.30 -10.97 -3.58
C SER A 245 -8.88 -11.45 -3.90
N ALA A 246 -7.87 -10.97 -3.20
CA ALA A 246 -6.47 -11.33 -3.41
C ALA A 246 -6.24 -12.83 -3.19
N LYS A 247 -5.75 -13.51 -4.24
CA LYS A 247 -5.45 -14.95 -4.21
C LYS A 247 -4.03 -15.25 -3.75
N SER A 248 -3.28 -14.19 -3.46
CA SER A 248 -1.87 -14.23 -3.12
C SER A 248 -1.50 -13.00 -2.30
N MET A 249 -0.76 -13.21 -1.22
CA MET A 249 -0.46 -12.19 -0.22
C MET A 249 1.00 -11.76 -0.32
N ASP A 250 1.22 -10.46 -0.43
CA ASP A 250 2.51 -9.80 -0.26
C ASP A 250 2.26 -8.38 0.28
N TRP A 251 3.34 -7.63 0.52
CA TRP A 251 3.27 -6.27 1.06
C TRP A 251 2.42 -5.31 0.22
N LEU A 252 2.25 -5.61 -1.07
CA LEU A 252 1.45 -4.82 -2.00
C LEU A 252 -0.02 -5.24 -1.99
N ALA A 253 -0.36 -6.48 -1.62
CA ALA A 253 -1.75 -6.97 -1.56
C ALA A 253 -2.66 -6.07 -0.71
N GLY A 254 -2.10 -5.50 0.37
CA GLY A 254 -2.83 -4.59 1.27
C GLY A 254 -3.30 -3.29 0.61
N SER A 255 -2.74 -2.88 -0.54
CA SER A 255 -3.18 -1.66 -1.23
C SER A 255 -4.49 -1.84 -1.98
N ARG A 256 -4.88 -3.08 -2.31
CA ARG A 256 -6.14 -3.39 -3.00
C ARG A 256 -7.31 -3.08 -2.08
N MET A 257 -7.79 -1.85 -2.09
CA MET A 257 -8.92 -1.40 -1.31
C MET A 257 -9.75 -0.42 -2.11
N HIS A 258 -11.07 -0.49 -1.94
CA HIS A 258 -11.95 0.46 -2.61
C HIS A 258 -11.77 1.88 -2.06
N PHE A 259 -11.88 2.91 -2.90
CA PHE A 259 -11.71 4.31 -2.47
C PHE A 259 -12.64 4.71 -1.31
N VAL A 260 -13.91 4.29 -1.38
CA VAL A 260 -14.91 4.49 -0.31
C VAL A 260 -14.49 3.79 0.99
N GLU A 261 -13.97 2.56 0.90
CA GLU A 261 -13.48 1.83 2.07
C GLU A 261 -12.30 2.56 2.72
N ILE A 262 -11.35 3.05 1.92
CA ILE A 262 -10.21 3.85 2.42
C ILE A 262 -10.69 5.08 3.18
N ILE A 263 -11.63 5.85 2.62
CA ILE A 263 -12.19 7.03 3.28
C ILE A 263 -12.86 6.63 4.59
N LEU A 264 -13.78 5.65 4.55
CA LEU A 264 -14.54 5.26 5.73
C LEU A 264 -13.63 4.73 6.85
N LEU A 265 -12.69 3.83 6.54
CA LEU A 265 -11.74 3.28 7.51
C LEU A 265 -10.89 4.38 8.13
N ARG A 266 -10.32 5.27 7.30
CA ARG A 266 -9.49 6.38 7.79
C ARG A 266 -10.31 7.36 8.62
N SER A 267 -11.46 7.82 8.14
CA SER A 267 -12.34 8.74 8.87
C SER A 267 -12.72 8.22 10.24
N ILE A 268 -13.24 6.99 10.30
CA ILE A 268 -13.78 6.43 11.55
C ILE A 268 -12.65 6.12 12.54
N THR A 269 -11.55 5.55 12.05
CA THR A 269 -10.41 5.21 12.91
C THR A 269 -9.67 6.46 13.39
N SER A 270 -9.55 7.51 12.55
CA SER A 270 -8.83 8.74 12.90
C SER A 270 -9.66 9.71 13.73
N LEU A 271 -11.00 9.64 13.66
CA LEU A 271 -11.89 10.56 14.35
C LEU A 271 -11.55 10.73 15.85
N PRO A 272 -11.45 9.69 16.69
CA PRO A 272 -11.05 9.87 18.08
C PRO A 272 -9.61 10.38 18.22
N LEU A 273 -8.71 9.99 17.32
CA LEU A 273 -7.29 10.32 17.42
C LEU A 273 -7.03 11.82 17.19
N PHE A 274 -7.76 12.45 16.28
CA PHE A 274 -7.59 13.88 15.97
C PHE A 274 -8.56 14.80 16.71
N THR A 275 -9.46 14.27 17.53
CA THR A 275 -10.45 15.06 18.30
C THR A 275 -10.18 15.10 19.80
N LEU A 276 -9.47 14.09 20.35
CA LEU A 276 -9.25 13.97 21.80
C LEU A 276 -8.06 14.80 22.32
N GLY A 277 -7.27 15.43 21.45
CA GLY A 277 -6.20 16.36 21.86
C GLY A 277 -4.80 15.74 21.96
N PHE A 278 -4.55 14.60 21.31
CA PHE A 278 -3.19 14.06 21.22
C PHE A 278 -2.25 15.00 20.45
N ALA A 279 -0.97 14.98 20.80
CA ALA A 279 0.03 15.80 20.15
C ALA A 279 0.16 15.43 18.65
N PRO A 280 0.33 16.41 17.74
CA PRO A 280 0.46 16.15 16.30
C PRO A 280 1.60 15.18 15.96
N SER A 281 2.71 15.22 16.69
CA SER A 281 3.85 14.30 16.49
C SER A 281 3.50 12.84 16.84
N VAL A 282 2.61 12.60 17.80
CA VAL A 282 2.10 11.25 18.12
C VAL A 282 1.26 10.72 16.96
N MET A 283 0.41 11.57 16.37
CA MET A 283 -0.41 11.20 15.21
C MET A 283 0.46 10.85 14.00
N GLN A 284 1.47 11.68 13.72
CA GLN A 284 2.42 11.42 12.64
C GLN A 284 3.18 10.10 12.84
N ALA A 285 3.64 9.84 14.07
CA ALA A 285 4.29 8.58 14.40
C ALA A 285 3.34 7.38 14.23
N TYR A 286 2.07 7.50 14.63
CA TYR A 286 1.07 6.45 14.46
C TYR A 286 0.78 6.19 12.97
N ILE A 287 0.62 7.23 12.15
CA ILE A 287 0.42 7.09 10.70
C ILE A 287 1.60 6.34 10.06
N GLY A 288 2.84 6.72 10.39
CA GLY A 288 4.04 6.04 9.90
C GLY A 288 4.11 4.59 10.36
N PHE A 289 3.81 4.34 11.65
CA PHE A 289 3.76 3.00 12.22
C PHE A 289 2.71 2.12 11.53
N VAL A 290 1.46 2.56 11.43
CA VAL A 290 0.37 1.75 10.84
C VAL A 290 0.59 1.49 9.36
N TYR A 291 1.24 2.42 8.64
CA TYR A 291 1.61 2.23 7.24
C TYR A 291 2.59 1.06 7.07
N VAL A 292 3.67 1.04 7.85
CA VAL A 292 4.65 -0.07 7.85
C VAL A 292 4.02 -1.35 8.38
N TRP A 293 3.28 -1.25 9.49
CA TRP A 293 2.69 -2.39 10.17
C TRP A 293 1.65 -3.10 9.30
N SER A 294 0.73 -2.36 8.68
CA SER A 294 -0.28 -2.93 7.77
C SER A 294 0.37 -3.63 6.57
N SER A 295 1.40 -3.03 5.94
CA SER A 295 2.15 -3.70 4.87
C SER A 295 2.84 -4.98 5.35
N LEU A 296 3.40 -5.00 6.56
CA LEU A 296 4.00 -6.20 7.14
C LEU A 296 2.98 -7.32 7.31
N LEU A 297 1.76 -7.02 7.78
CA LEU A 297 0.73 -8.04 8.01
C LEU A 297 0.28 -8.76 6.74
N HIS A 298 0.36 -8.11 5.58
CA HIS A 298 0.06 -8.72 4.29
C HIS A 298 1.28 -9.36 3.63
N ALA A 299 2.48 -9.04 4.12
CA ALA A 299 3.72 -9.47 3.50
C ALA A 299 3.86 -10.99 3.52
N ASN A 300 4.49 -11.55 2.47
CA ASN A 300 4.81 -12.97 2.37
C ASN A 300 5.96 -13.38 3.32
N VAL A 301 5.92 -12.94 4.57
CA VAL A 301 6.94 -13.17 5.59
C VAL A 301 6.53 -14.36 6.45
N GLY A 302 7.29 -15.44 6.34
CA GLY A 302 7.13 -16.65 7.12
C GLY A 302 7.61 -16.51 8.56
N GLY A 303 7.13 -17.40 9.40
CA GLY A 303 7.45 -17.44 10.82
C GLY A 303 6.48 -18.33 11.58
N SER A 304 6.89 -18.85 12.73
CA SER A 304 6.00 -19.64 13.56
C SER A 304 4.97 -18.78 14.27
N PHE A 305 5.32 -17.55 14.68
CA PHE A 305 4.41 -16.58 15.34
C PHE A 305 3.54 -17.15 16.50
N ASN A 306 3.84 -18.34 17.02
CA ASN A 306 2.95 -19.05 17.95
C ASN A 306 2.81 -18.34 19.27
N ARG A 307 3.84 -17.61 19.71
CA ARG A 307 3.79 -16.80 20.95
C ARG A 307 3.42 -15.36 20.63
N LEU A 308 4.11 -14.76 19.66
CA LEU A 308 3.94 -13.35 19.30
C LEU A 308 2.52 -13.05 18.79
N GLY A 309 1.97 -13.93 17.95
CA GLY A 309 0.65 -13.80 17.33
C GLY A 309 -0.53 -13.81 18.30
N HIS A 310 -0.30 -14.10 19.58
CA HIS A 310 -1.31 -13.98 20.63
C HIS A 310 -1.40 -12.58 21.25
N TRP A 311 -0.41 -11.73 21.00
CA TRP A 311 -0.25 -10.41 21.62
C TRP A 311 -0.19 -9.29 20.58
N LEU A 312 0.50 -9.54 19.47
CA LEU A 312 0.61 -8.65 18.33
C LEU A 312 0.11 -9.35 17.08
N ALA A 313 -0.59 -8.63 16.21
CA ALA A 313 -0.95 -9.14 14.91
C ALA A 313 0.34 -9.49 14.15
N THR A 314 0.30 -10.57 13.39
CA THR A 314 1.46 -11.08 12.64
C THR A 314 1.02 -11.41 11.23
N PRO A 315 1.95 -11.56 10.27
CA PRO A 315 1.61 -11.98 8.92
C PRO A 315 0.71 -13.23 8.93
N ARG A 316 1.02 -14.25 9.74
CA ARG A 316 0.17 -15.45 9.81
C ARG A 316 -1.23 -15.18 10.33
N PHE A 317 -1.36 -14.33 11.35
CA PHE A 317 -2.66 -13.96 11.92
C PHE A 317 -3.55 -13.28 10.88
N HIS A 318 -2.99 -12.29 10.16
CA HIS A 318 -3.74 -11.57 9.13
C HIS A 318 -3.93 -12.40 7.84
N HIS A 319 -3.00 -13.29 7.51
CA HIS A 319 -3.20 -14.22 6.40
C HIS A 319 -4.39 -15.16 6.67
N TRP A 320 -4.60 -15.60 7.91
CA TRP A 320 -5.81 -16.36 8.27
C TRP A 320 -7.08 -15.53 8.10
N HIS A 321 -7.06 -14.21 8.26
CA HIS A 321 -8.19 -13.36 7.95
C HIS A 321 -8.53 -13.35 6.43
N HIS A 322 -7.52 -13.46 5.58
CA HIS A 322 -7.66 -13.57 4.13
C HIS A 322 -7.83 -15.01 3.61
N GLY A 323 -7.90 -16.00 4.51
CA GLY A 323 -7.96 -17.41 4.14
C GLY A 323 -9.28 -17.77 3.47
N LEU A 324 -9.23 -18.72 2.53
CA LEU A 324 -10.42 -19.22 1.84
C LEU A 324 -11.06 -20.41 2.58
N GLU A 325 -10.37 -20.98 3.56
CA GLU A 325 -10.87 -22.08 4.38
C GLU A 325 -12.07 -21.64 5.22
N ARG A 326 -13.02 -22.54 5.50
CA ARG A 326 -14.20 -22.19 6.29
C ARG A 326 -13.88 -21.63 7.69
N GLU A 327 -12.78 -22.09 8.28
CA GLU A 327 -12.25 -21.65 9.58
C GLU A 327 -11.58 -20.27 9.54
N ALA A 328 -11.32 -19.73 8.34
CA ALA A 328 -10.77 -18.41 8.08
C ALA A 328 -11.85 -17.32 7.92
N PHE A 329 -13.13 -17.68 7.92
CA PHE A 329 -14.21 -16.72 7.72
C PHE A 329 -14.56 -16.00 9.02
N ASP A 330 -14.68 -14.67 8.94
CA ASP A 330 -15.07 -13.79 10.04
C ASP A 330 -14.20 -13.90 11.31
N VAL A 331 -12.90 -14.07 11.13
CA VAL A 331 -11.90 -14.14 12.21
C VAL A 331 -10.85 -13.06 12.04
N ASN A 332 -10.15 -12.72 13.12
CA ASN A 332 -8.93 -11.89 13.12
C ASN A 332 -9.11 -10.48 12.55
N PHE A 333 -10.00 -9.68 13.14
CA PHE A 333 -10.28 -8.31 12.68
C PHE A 333 -9.30 -7.26 13.21
N ALA A 334 -8.60 -7.53 14.32
CA ALA A 334 -7.66 -6.57 14.90
C ALA A 334 -6.41 -6.43 14.03
N ILE A 335 -5.90 -5.21 13.92
CA ILE A 335 -4.70 -4.90 13.12
C ILE A 335 -3.46 -4.84 14.00
N HIS A 336 -3.59 -4.51 15.28
CA HIS A 336 -2.46 -4.42 16.19
C HIS A 336 -2.49 -5.54 17.22
N PHE A 337 -3.65 -5.79 17.80
CA PHE A 337 -3.78 -6.50 19.06
C PHE A 337 -4.83 -7.62 19.00
N PRO A 338 -4.41 -8.87 18.73
CA PRO A 338 -5.28 -10.05 18.69
C PRO A 338 -6.03 -10.35 19.99
N TRP A 339 -5.72 -9.68 21.10
CA TRP A 339 -6.51 -9.80 22.32
C TRP A 339 -7.91 -9.21 22.16
N LEU A 340 -8.14 -8.26 21.25
CA LEU A 340 -9.49 -7.80 20.90
C LEU A 340 -10.30 -8.96 20.31
N ASP A 341 -9.74 -9.69 19.36
CA ASP A 341 -10.36 -10.89 18.80
C ASP A 341 -10.61 -11.97 19.85
N LYS A 342 -9.75 -12.12 20.85
CA LYS A 342 -9.99 -13.07 21.95
C LYS A 342 -11.15 -12.64 22.84
N ILE A 343 -11.22 -11.36 23.19
CA ILE A 343 -12.30 -10.80 24.03
C ILE A 343 -13.65 -10.93 23.31
N PHE A 344 -13.67 -10.70 21.99
CA PHE A 344 -14.89 -10.62 21.20
C PHE A 344 -15.19 -11.88 20.36
N GLY A 345 -14.45 -12.97 20.60
CA GLY A 345 -14.75 -14.31 20.10
C GLY A 345 -14.44 -14.57 18.63
N THR A 346 -13.45 -13.88 18.05
CA THR A 346 -13.08 -13.94 16.63
C THR A 346 -11.62 -14.34 16.41
N PHE A 347 -10.90 -14.75 17.45
CA PHE A 347 -9.49 -15.12 17.36
C PHE A 347 -9.29 -16.51 16.73
N HIS A 348 -8.50 -16.58 15.67
CA HIS A 348 -8.10 -17.82 15.01
C HIS A 348 -6.60 -17.82 14.67
N LEU A 349 -5.81 -18.64 15.37
CA LEU A 349 -4.39 -18.81 15.08
C LEU A 349 -3.95 -20.26 15.38
N PRO A 350 -4.26 -21.22 14.50
CA PRO A 350 -3.83 -22.60 14.67
C PRO A 350 -2.31 -22.69 14.70
N LYS A 351 -1.81 -23.53 15.62
CA LYS A 351 -0.37 -23.68 15.85
C LYS A 351 0.31 -24.23 14.59
N ASP A 352 1.39 -23.57 14.18
CA ASP A 352 2.23 -23.97 13.04
C ASP A 352 1.50 -24.15 11.69
N ARG A 353 0.27 -23.67 11.55
CA ARG A 353 -0.54 -23.80 10.34
C ARG A 353 -0.83 -22.44 9.73
N TRP A 354 -0.64 -22.37 8.42
CA TRP A 354 -1.01 -21.23 7.57
C TRP A 354 -2.22 -21.60 6.71
N PRO A 355 -3.01 -20.62 6.26
CA PRO A 355 -4.03 -20.87 5.23
C PRO A 355 -3.38 -21.38 3.95
N GLN A 356 -4.00 -22.39 3.35
CA GLN A 356 -3.58 -23.03 2.10
C GLN A 356 -3.99 -22.18 0.89
N ASN A 357 -5.12 -21.48 0.97
CA ASN A 357 -5.61 -20.64 -0.11
C ASN A 357 -6.06 -19.27 0.41
N TYR A 358 -5.99 -18.27 -0.46
CA TYR A 358 -6.48 -16.92 -0.21
C TYR A 358 -7.56 -16.57 -1.21
N GLY A 359 -8.33 -15.53 -0.89
CA GLY A 359 -9.39 -15.03 -1.74
C GLY A 359 -10.75 -15.22 -1.09
N ILE A 360 -11.78 -15.03 -1.89
CA ILE A 360 -13.17 -15.31 -1.50
C ILE A 360 -13.85 -16.20 -2.55
N PRO A 361 -14.93 -16.91 -2.17
CA PRO A 361 -15.70 -17.70 -3.13
C PRO A 361 -16.44 -16.85 -4.17
N GLU A 362 -16.66 -15.57 -3.89
CA GLU A 362 -17.34 -14.64 -4.80
C GLU A 362 -16.46 -14.31 -6.02
N ASP A 363 -17.08 -14.24 -7.20
CA ASP A 363 -16.40 -13.86 -8.45
C ASP A 363 -16.29 -12.33 -8.55
N VAL A 364 -15.29 -11.78 -7.87
CA VAL A 364 -14.95 -10.35 -7.98
C VAL A 364 -14.28 -10.10 -9.34
N PRO A 365 -14.72 -9.07 -10.10
CA PRO A 365 -14.09 -8.72 -11.37
C PRO A 365 -12.57 -8.54 -11.25
N LYS A 366 -11.83 -8.86 -12.32
CA LYS A 366 -10.34 -8.74 -12.29
C LYS A 366 -9.83 -7.34 -12.61
N ALA A 367 -10.58 -6.56 -13.39
CA ALA A 367 -10.14 -5.23 -13.81
C ALA A 367 -10.61 -4.15 -12.83
N TYR A 368 -9.78 -3.12 -12.63
CA TYR A 368 -10.06 -2.02 -11.70
C TYR A 368 -11.46 -1.44 -11.84
N TRP A 369 -11.92 -1.15 -13.07
CA TRP A 369 -13.26 -0.57 -13.27
C TRP A 369 -14.40 -1.52 -12.88
N GLY A 370 -14.20 -2.82 -13.11
CA GLY A 370 -15.16 -3.82 -12.66
C GLY A 370 -15.18 -3.90 -11.13
N GLN A 371 -14.02 -3.86 -10.48
CA GLN A 371 -13.90 -3.84 -9.02
C GLN A 371 -14.46 -2.55 -8.43
N PHE A 372 -14.21 -1.40 -9.05
CA PHE A 372 -14.75 -0.12 -8.63
C PHE A 372 -16.29 -0.15 -8.64
N LEU A 373 -16.92 -0.70 -9.67
CA LEU A 373 -18.39 -0.79 -9.73
C LEU A 373 -18.97 -1.96 -8.92
N TYR A 374 -18.13 -2.87 -8.44
CA TYR A 374 -18.54 -4.12 -7.78
C TYR A 374 -19.49 -3.90 -6.59
N PRO A 375 -19.25 -2.96 -5.65
CA PRO A 375 -20.11 -2.78 -4.48
C PRO A 375 -21.57 -2.46 -4.83
N TRP A 376 -21.80 -1.84 -6.00
CA TRP A 376 -23.12 -1.41 -6.48
C TRP A 376 -23.76 -2.38 -7.47
N THR A 377 -22.96 -3.26 -8.08
CA THR A 377 -23.41 -4.23 -9.09
C THR A 377 -23.46 -5.66 -8.55
N ARG A 378 -22.98 -5.87 -7.32
CA ARG A 378 -22.99 -7.15 -6.62
C ARG A 378 -24.44 -7.64 -6.46
N THR A 379 -24.71 -8.79 -7.06
CA THR A 379 -26.00 -9.48 -7.01
C THR A 379 -26.03 -10.64 -6.01
N GLY A 380 -24.89 -10.97 -5.39
CA GLY A 380 -24.73 -12.10 -4.48
C GLY A 380 -24.94 -11.77 -3.00
N LYS A 381 -25.42 -12.77 -2.24
CA LYS A 381 -25.35 -12.81 -0.77
C LYS A 381 -23.92 -13.14 -0.33
N LYS A 382 -23.51 -12.66 0.85
CA LYS A 382 -22.18 -12.99 1.40
C LYS A 382 -22.11 -14.51 1.61
N THR A 383 -21.03 -15.13 1.15
CA THR A 383 -20.92 -16.60 0.92
C THR A 383 -20.78 -17.44 2.20
N ASP A 384 -20.79 -16.78 3.35
CA ASP A 384 -20.92 -17.32 4.70
C ASP A 384 -22.38 -17.51 5.15
N GLU A 385 -23.36 -16.99 4.40
CA GLU A 385 -24.75 -17.46 4.50
C GLU A 385 -24.79 -18.92 4.05
N THR A 386 -24.84 -19.86 5.01
CA THR A 386 -25.23 -21.25 4.77
C THR A 386 -26.40 -21.29 3.79
N PRO A 387 -26.42 -22.18 2.79
CA PRO A 387 -27.68 -22.50 2.12
C PRO A 387 -28.69 -22.81 3.24
N ALA A 388 -29.83 -22.11 3.25
CA ALA A 388 -30.92 -22.50 4.12
C ALA A 388 -31.17 -24.01 3.87
N GLU A 389 -31.01 -24.82 4.92
CA GLU A 389 -31.33 -26.25 4.88
C GLU A 389 -32.78 -26.49 4.48
#